data_AF-A0A1C7NIG9-F1
#
_entry.id   AF-A0A1C7NIG9-F1
#
_cell.length_a   1.000
_cell.length_b   1.000
_cell.length_c   1.000
_cell.angle_alpha   90.00
_cell.angle_beta   90.00
_cell.angle_gamma   90.00
#
_symmetry.space_group_name_H-M   'P 1'
#
loop_
_entity.id
_entity.type
_entity.pdbx_description
1 polymer ?
#
loop_
_entity_poly.entity_id
_entity_poly.type
_entity_poly.pdbx_seq_one_letter_code
_entity_poly.pdbx_strand_id
1 'polypeptide(L)'
;MALGSRLQEVEDKVARERERQKRLKTAIEEAEEGRQETEERQDILNQLDQLKQESTQLQEQLKQYKENDPQLHQKKENAARVAKDAANRWTESVWEIQSFCVNRFGMERSLFDKTFGIKDDFDTIE
;
A
#
# COMPACT_ATOMS: atom_id res chain seq x y z
N MET A 1 -35.98 -31.08 -52.48
CA MET A 1 -35.58 -29.69 -52.15
C MET A 1 -34.58 -29.58 -50.99
N ALA A 2 -34.66 -30.39 -49.92
CA ALA A 2 -33.80 -30.26 -48.73
C ALA A 2 -32.31 -30.69 -48.89
N LEU A 3 -31.98 -31.53 -49.88
CA LEU A 3 -30.60 -31.98 -50.12
C LEU A 3 -29.75 -30.90 -50.81
N GLY A 4 -30.33 -30.16 -51.75
CA GLY A 4 -29.64 -29.05 -52.43
C GLY A 4 -29.34 -27.88 -51.50
N SER A 5 -30.25 -27.54 -50.58
CA SER A 5 -30.01 -26.47 -49.60
C SER A 5 -28.91 -26.83 -48.60
N ARG A 6 -28.84 -28.10 -48.17
CA ARG A 6 -27.75 -28.59 -47.30
C ARG A 6 -26.40 -28.60 -48.00
N LEU A 7 -26.36 -28.99 -49.28
CA LEU A 7 -25.13 -28.96 -50.07
C LEU A 7 -24.59 -27.52 -50.16
N GLN A 8 -25.47 -26.58 -50.50
CA GLN A 8 -25.12 -25.18 -50.63
C GLN A 8 -24.69 -24.54 -49.29
N GLU A 9 -25.34 -24.90 -48.18
CA GLU A 9 -24.93 -24.44 -46.85
C GLU A 9 -23.52 -24.94 -46.45
N VAL A 10 -23.18 -26.19 -46.81
CA VAL A 10 -21.85 -26.77 -46.57
C VAL A 10 -20.81 -26.12 -47.48
N GLU A 11 -21.13 -25.87 -48.76
CA GLU A 11 -20.26 -25.14 -49.69
C GLU A 11 -19.96 -23.72 -49.21
N ASP A 12 -20.97 -22.99 -48.73
CA ASP A 12 -20.81 -21.66 -48.14
C ASP A 12 -19.96 -21.70 -46.86
N LYS A 13 -20.11 -22.73 -46.03
CA LYS A 13 -19.25 -22.94 -44.84
C LYS A 13 -17.80 -23.20 -45.23
N VAL A 14 -17.56 -24.07 -46.22
CA VAL A 14 -16.21 -24.36 -46.72
C VAL A 14 -15.57 -23.10 -47.33
N ALA A 15 -16.34 -22.30 -48.09
CA ALA A 15 -15.87 -21.04 -48.64
C ALA A 15 -15.46 -20.05 -47.53
N ARG A 16 -16.31 -19.88 -46.52
CA ARG A 16 -16.02 -19.01 -45.36
C ARG A 16 -14.79 -19.46 -44.58
N GLU A 17 -14.64 -20.76 -44.30
CA GLU A 17 -13.48 -21.26 -43.57
C GLU A 17 -12.18 -21.15 -44.40
N ARG A 18 -12.24 -21.34 -45.72
CA ARG A 18 -11.09 -21.10 -46.61
C ARG A 18 -10.66 -19.64 -46.60
N GLU A 19 -11.63 -18.73 -46.65
CA GLU A 19 -11.34 -17.30 -46.60
C GLU A 19 -10.76 -16.90 -45.23
N ARG A 20 -11.32 -17.43 -44.14
CA ARG A 20 -10.78 -17.26 -42.78
C ARG A 20 -9.36 -17.82 -42.67
N GLN A 21 -9.10 -19.00 -43.22
CA GLN A 21 -7.76 -19.60 -43.22
C GLN A 21 -6.76 -18.73 -43.96
N LYS A 22 -7.13 -18.15 -45.12
CA LYS A 22 -6.29 -17.18 -45.83
C LYS A 22 -5.97 -15.96 -44.98
N ARG A 23 -7.00 -15.34 -44.40
CA ARG A 23 -6.84 -14.15 -43.54
C ARG A 23 -5.92 -14.43 -42.34
N LEU A 24 -6.08 -15.58 -41.69
CA LEU A 24 -5.25 -15.98 -40.56
C LEU A 24 -3.79 -16.23 -40.98
N LYS A 25 -3.54 -16.82 -42.16
CA LYS A 25 -2.17 -17.01 -42.66
C LYS A 25 -1.47 -15.68 -42.91
N THR A 26 -2.15 -14.75 -43.59
CA THR A 26 -1.60 -13.40 -43.82
C THR A 26 -1.30 -12.68 -42.50
N ALA A 27 -2.20 -12.77 -41.52
CA ALA A 27 -1.98 -12.17 -40.20
C ALA A 27 -0.81 -12.82 -39.42
N ILE A 28 -0.54 -14.11 -39.63
CA ILE A 28 0.63 -14.79 -39.05
C ILE A 28 1.90 -14.27 -39.71
N GLU A 29 1.95 -14.25 -41.05
CA GLU A 29 3.11 -13.77 -41.83
C GLU A 29 3.48 -12.32 -41.45
N GLU A 30 2.50 -11.42 -41.42
CA GLU A 30 2.69 -10.01 -41.00
C GLU A 30 3.25 -9.89 -39.57
N ALA A 31 2.83 -10.79 -38.67
CA ALA A 31 3.24 -10.73 -37.28
C ALA A 31 4.54 -11.51 -36.98
N GLU A 32 4.97 -12.38 -37.88
CA GLU A 32 6.26 -13.07 -37.85
C GLU A 32 7.41 -12.13 -38.24
N GLU A 33 7.18 -11.18 -39.16
CA GLU A 33 8.18 -10.16 -39.53
C GLU A 33 8.70 -9.38 -38.32
N GLY A 34 7.82 -9.03 -37.37
CA GLY A 34 8.19 -8.33 -36.14
C GLY A 34 8.56 -9.24 -34.96
N ARG A 35 8.47 -10.57 -35.11
CA ARG A 35 8.71 -11.57 -34.05
C ARG A 35 9.75 -12.60 -34.44
N GLN A 36 10.65 -12.24 -35.34
CA GLN A 36 11.74 -13.12 -35.76
C GLN A 36 12.53 -13.60 -34.55
N GLU A 37 12.77 -14.90 -34.51
CA GLU A 37 13.47 -15.56 -33.41
C GLU A 37 14.98 -15.37 -33.60
N THR A 38 15.45 -14.16 -33.28
CA THR A 38 16.87 -13.79 -33.32
C THR A 38 17.51 -13.92 -31.94
N GLU A 39 18.83 -14.09 -31.91
CA GLU A 39 19.60 -14.09 -30.66
C GLU A 39 19.41 -12.79 -29.89
N GLU A 40 19.44 -11.65 -30.60
CA GLU A 40 19.17 -10.32 -30.02
C GLU A 40 17.79 -10.24 -29.32
N ARG A 41 16.74 -10.81 -29.95
CA ARG A 41 15.40 -10.86 -29.35
C ARG A 41 15.40 -11.71 -28.09
N GLN A 42 16.06 -12.87 -28.12
CA GLN A 42 16.13 -13.75 -26.97
C GLN A 42 16.88 -13.07 -25.80
N ASP A 43 17.96 -12.37 -26.09
CA ASP A 43 18.73 -11.63 -25.09
C ASP A 43 17.92 -10.49 -24.46
N ILE A 44 17.20 -9.71 -25.28
CA ILE A 44 16.32 -8.63 -24.78
C ILE A 44 15.19 -9.22 -23.92
N LEU A 45 14.61 -10.36 -24.32
CA LEU A 45 13.57 -11.02 -23.52
C LEU A 45 14.10 -11.53 -22.18
N ASN A 46 15.32 -12.08 -22.16
CA ASN A 46 15.98 -12.51 -20.93
C ASN A 46 16.28 -11.30 -20.01
N GLN A 47 16.79 -10.20 -20.56
CA GLN A 47 17.02 -8.96 -19.80
C GLN A 47 15.72 -8.38 -19.25
N LEU A 48 14.65 -8.39 -20.06
CA LEU A 48 13.33 -7.93 -19.63
C LEU A 48 12.80 -8.75 -18.45
N ASP A 49 12.98 -10.08 -18.48
CA ASP A 49 12.53 -10.94 -17.40
C ASP A 49 13.35 -10.69 -16.11
N GLN A 50 14.67 -10.57 -16.24
CA GLN A 50 15.54 -10.20 -15.11
C GLN A 50 15.14 -8.86 -14.48
N LEU A 51 14.94 -7.82 -15.29
CA LEU A 51 14.54 -6.50 -14.81
C LEU A 51 13.15 -6.51 -14.15
N LYS A 52 12.22 -7.33 -14.65
CA LYS A 52 10.90 -7.50 -14.00
C LYS A 52 11.02 -8.18 -12.64
N GLN A 53 11.85 -9.21 -12.53
CA GLN A 53 12.12 -9.90 -11.27
C GLN A 53 12.78 -8.94 -10.27
N GLU A 54 13.80 -8.20 -10.70
CA GLU A 54 14.50 -7.21 -9.86
C GLU A 54 13.55 -6.09 -9.42
N SER A 55 12.75 -5.52 -10.33
CA SER A 55 11.77 -4.50 -10.00
C SER A 55 10.76 -4.98 -8.96
N THR A 56 10.29 -6.23 -9.08
CA THR A 56 9.38 -6.84 -8.12
C THR A 56 10.03 -7.00 -6.75
N GLN A 57 11.29 -7.47 -6.71
CA GLN A 57 12.05 -7.62 -5.47
C GLN A 57 12.30 -6.26 -4.77
N LEU A 58 12.72 -5.25 -5.54
CA LEU A 58 12.95 -3.89 -5.03
C LEU A 58 11.65 -3.25 -4.50
N GLN A 59 10.53 -3.45 -5.20
CA GLN A 59 9.23 -2.98 -4.72
C GLN A 59 8.83 -3.66 -3.41
N GLU A 60 9.09 -4.95 -3.25
CA GLU A 60 8.80 -5.67 -2.01
C GLU A 60 9.70 -5.19 -0.85
N GLN A 61 10.98 -4.95 -1.12
CA GLN A 61 11.88 -4.34 -0.14
C GLN A 61 11.42 -2.93 0.26
N LEU A 62 11.04 -2.09 -0.70
CA LEU A 62 10.54 -0.73 -0.41
C LEU A 62 9.28 -0.73 0.45
N LYS A 63 8.37 -1.71 0.28
CA LYS A 63 7.19 -1.83 1.15
C LYS A 63 7.57 -2.02 2.62
N GLN A 64 8.65 -2.75 2.92
CA GLN A 64 9.13 -2.95 4.29
C GLN A 64 9.57 -1.64 4.94
N TYR A 65 10.05 -0.68 4.14
CA TYR A 65 10.50 0.63 4.61
C TYR A 65 9.45 1.74 4.45
N LYS A 66 8.23 1.41 4.03
CA LYS A 66 7.18 2.40 3.77
C LYS A 66 6.82 3.23 5.01
N GLU A 67 6.93 2.63 6.19
CA GLU A 67 6.68 3.34 7.46
C GLU A 67 7.86 4.18 7.94
N ASN A 68 9.04 3.99 7.34
CA ASN A 68 10.28 4.72 7.65
C ASN A 68 10.44 5.96 6.77
N ASP A 69 9.34 6.55 6.30
CA ASP A 69 9.36 7.86 5.65
C ASP A 69 9.82 8.92 6.68
N PRO A 70 10.96 9.60 6.45
CA PRO A 70 11.47 10.63 7.36
C PRO A 70 10.44 11.73 7.63
N GLN A 71 9.61 12.08 6.64
CA GLN A 71 8.58 13.11 6.81
C GLN A 71 7.45 12.63 7.72
N LEU A 72 7.04 11.37 7.57
CA LEU A 72 6.02 10.76 8.44
C LEU A 72 6.55 10.63 9.87
N HIS A 73 7.80 10.21 10.03
CA HIS A 73 8.47 10.12 11.32
C HIS A 73 8.52 11.48 12.02
N GLN A 74 9.00 12.51 11.32
CA GLN A 74 9.08 13.87 11.86
C GLN A 74 7.71 14.44 12.25
N LYS A 75 6.64 14.11 11.50
CA LYS A 75 5.26 14.49 11.88
C LYS A 75 4.82 13.80 13.18
N LYS A 76 5.09 12.50 13.31
CA LYS A 76 4.78 11.74 14.53
C LYS A 76 5.55 12.26 15.73
N GLU A 77 6.84 12.54 15.57
CA GLU A 77 7.70 13.09 16.60
C GLU A 77 7.21 14.47 17.08
N ASN A 78 6.85 15.35 16.14
CA ASN A 78 6.27 16.66 16.48
C ASN A 78 4.94 16.53 17.22
N ALA A 79 4.06 15.64 16.78
CA ALA A 79 2.78 15.40 17.45
C ALA A 79 2.98 14.82 18.86
N ALA A 80 3.92 13.89 19.03
CA ALA A 80 4.28 13.32 20.33
C ALA A 80 4.84 14.38 21.27
N ARG A 81 5.72 15.27 20.78
CA ARG A 81 6.23 16.42 21.56
C ARG A 81 5.10 17.32 22.04
N VAL A 82 4.19 17.73 21.15
CA VAL A 82 3.05 18.59 21.52
C VAL A 82 2.15 17.90 22.55
N ALA A 83 1.88 16.60 22.38
CA ALA A 83 1.07 15.83 23.32
C ALA A 83 1.76 15.72 24.69
N LYS A 84 3.08 15.49 24.71
CA LYS A 84 3.89 15.45 25.93
C LYS A 84 3.87 16.79 26.66
N ASP A 85 4.13 17.89 25.95
CA ASP A 85 4.12 19.23 26.54
C ASP A 85 2.75 19.57 27.13
N ALA A 86 1.67 19.21 26.42
CA ALA A 86 0.31 19.40 26.90
C ALA A 86 0.01 18.55 28.14
N ALA A 87 0.43 17.28 28.14
CA ALA A 87 0.26 16.39 29.29
C ALA A 87 0.99 16.94 30.52
N ASN A 88 2.26 17.34 30.38
CA ASN A 88 3.06 17.89 31.46
C ASN A 88 2.45 19.17 32.03
N ARG A 89 1.94 20.07 31.16
CA ARG A 89 1.23 21.28 31.61
C ARG A 89 -0.01 20.96 32.45
N TRP A 90 -0.77 19.95 32.05
CA TRP A 90 -1.94 19.51 32.83
C TRP A 90 -1.53 18.84 34.15
N THR A 91 -0.46 18.05 34.15
CA THR A 91 0.14 17.48 35.37
C THR A 91 0.55 18.57 36.37
N GLU A 92 1.27 19.59 35.91
CA GLU A 92 1.64 20.76 36.73
C GLU A 92 0.40 21.46 37.28
N SER A 93 -0.60 21.69 36.43
CA SER A 93 -1.87 22.32 36.83
C SER A 93 -2.59 21.53 37.93
N VAL A 94 -2.57 20.20 37.86
CA VAL A 94 -3.14 19.33 38.90
C VAL A 94 -2.40 19.51 40.22
N TRP A 95 -1.07 19.58 40.22
CA TRP A 95 -0.28 19.81 41.43
C TRP A 95 -0.47 21.22 42.01
N GLU A 96 -0.64 22.24 41.17
CA GLU A 96 -0.97 23.60 41.61
C GLU A 96 -2.31 23.63 42.35
N ILE A 97 -3.34 23.02 41.77
CA ILE A 97 -4.67 22.92 42.38
C ILE A 97 -4.60 22.13 43.69
N GLN A 98 -3.92 20.98 43.69
CA GLN A 98 -3.73 20.18 44.89
C GLN A 98 -3.06 21.00 46.00
N SER A 99 -1.96 21.69 45.67
CA SER A 99 -1.23 22.54 46.62
C SER A 99 -2.10 23.67 47.15
N PHE A 100 -2.90 24.31 46.29
CA PHE A 100 -3.86 25.33 46.71
C PHE A 100 -4.91 24.75 47.67
N CYS A 101 -5.47 23.57 47.37
CA CYS A 101 -6.46 22.92 48.21
C CYS A 101 -5.91 22.56 49.60
N VAL A 102 -4.70 22.01 49.65
CA VAL A 102 -4.00 21.67 50.89
C VAL A 102 -3.72 22.93 51.71
N ASN A 103 -3.13 23.96 51.09
CA ASN A 103 -2.68 25.16 51.80
C ASN A 103 -3.83 26.09 52.23
N ARG A 104 -4.86 26.24 51.38
CA ARG A 104 -5.94 27.21 51.61
C ARG A 104 -7.08 26.64 52.45
N PHE A 105 -7.39 25.36 52.29
CA PHE A 105 -8.54 24.72 52.93
C PHE A 105 -8.14 23.66 53.97
N GLY A 106 -6.84 23.41 54.17
CA GLY A 106 -6.36 22.41 55.13
C GLY A 106 -6.70 20.98 54.74
N MET A 107 -6.94 20.73 53.44
CA MET A 107 -7.25 19.40 52.93
C MET A 107 -6.03 18.48 53.06
N GLU A 108 -6.24 17.23 53.48
CA GLU A 108 -5.17 16.24 53.45
C GLU A 108 -4.81 15.86 52.00
N ARG A 109 -3.52 15.86 51.68
CA ARG A 109 -3.04 15.54 50.33
C ARG A 109 -3.49 14.15 49.86
N SER A 110 -3.40 13.15 50.74
CA SER A 110 -3.82 11.77 50.45
C SER A 110 -5.32 11.64 50.15
N LEU A 111 -6.14 12.51 50.76
CA LEU A 111 -7.58 12.56 50.51
C LEU A 111 -7.87 13.16 49.14
N PHE A 112 -7.15 14.22 48.74
CA PHE A 112 -7.25 14.80 47.40
C PHE A 112 -6.91 13.75 46.33
N ASP A 113 -5.78 13.07 46.48
CA ASP A 113 -5.32 12.06 45.53
C ASP A 113 -6.33 10.91 45.38
N LYS A 114 -6.82 10.36 46.49
CA LYS A 114 -7.86 9.32 46.47
C LYS A 114 -9.17 9.80 45.84
N THR A 115 -9.57 11.05 46.08
CA THR A 115 -10.81 11.62 45.56
C THR A 115 -10.77 11.77 44.04
N PHE A 116 -9.64 12.19 43.49
CA PHE A 116 -9.47 12.40 42.05
C PHE A 116 -8.82 11.21 41.32
N GLY A 117 -8.50 10.13 42.04
CA GLY A 117 -7.88 8.94 41.48
C GLY A 117 -6.44 9.17 41.00
N ILE A 118 -5.73 10.10 41.63
CA ILE A 118 -4.32 10.36 41.36
C ILE A 118 -3.50 9.24 41.98
N LYS A 119 -2.67 8.60 41.16
CA LYS A 119 -1.81 7.50 41.58
C LYS A 119 -0.50 8.02 42.15
N ASP A 120 0.17 7.19 42.96
CA ASP A 120 1.46 7.53 43.56
C ASP A 120 2.58 7.71 42.52
N ASP A 121 2.45 7.08 41.34
CA ASP A 121 3.37 7.18 40.20
C ASP A 121 2.99 8.29 39.21
N PHE A 122 2.06 9.18 39.58
CA PHE A 122 1.64 10.28 38.73
C PHE A 122 2.71 11.39 38.68
N ASP A 123 3.36 11.51 37.53
CA ASP A 123 4.43 12.47 37.28
C ASP A 123 4.37 13.01 35.84
N THR A 124 5.18 14.03 35.57
CA THR A 124 5.52 14.49 34.24
C THR A 124 6.23 13.40 33.44
N ILE A 125 6.03 13.46 32.13
CA ILE A 125 6.66 12.56 31.17
C ILE A 125 8.03 13.14 30.80
N GLU A 126 9.09 12.32 30.95
CA GLU A 126 10.48 12.64 30.59
C GLU A 126 10.78 12.63 29.09
#